data_AF-A0A353PAU2-F1
#
_entry.id   AF-A0A353PAU2-F1
#
_cell.length_a   1.000
_cell.length_b   1.000
_cell.length_c   1.000
_cell.angle_alpha   90.00
_cell.angle_beta   90.00
_cell.angle_gamma   90.00
#
_symmetry.space_group_name_H-M   'P 1'
#
loop_
_entity.id
_entity.type
_entity.pdbx_description
1 polymer ?
#
loop_
_entity_poly.entity_id
_entity_poly.type
_entity_poly.pdbx_seq_one_letter_code
_entity_poly.pdbx_strand_id
1 'polypeptide(L)'
;MVEVPVEQPAPRVSWLGRVRAGLSKTRAGLADGLGALFLGGKRLDDALLEELETRLLMADVGLDATRRILDGLTERLGRKEPVTPEAVMAALADDMTALLAPSAQPLDVT
;
A
#
# COMPACT_ATOMS: atom_id res chain seq x y z
N MET A 1 31.73 -46.44 1.02
CA MET A 1 30.73 -45.79 1.89
C MET A 1 30.55 -44.40 1.31
N VAL A 2 29.49 -44.18 0.51
CA VAL A 2 29.20 -42.87 -0.08
C VAL A 2 28.10 -42.26 0.78
N GLU A 3 28.45 -41.24 1.56
CA GLU A 3 27.46 -40.46 2.31
C GLU A 3 26.65 -39.63 1.32
N VAL A 4 25.35 -39.93 1.24
CA VAL A 4 24.40 -39.10 0.50
C VAL A 4 24.08 -37.89 1.37
N PRO A 5 24.24 -36.65 0.87
CA PRO A 5 23.89 -35.46 1.64
C PRO A 5 22.40 -35.51 1.99
N VAL A 6 22.08 -35.45 3.27
CA VAL A 6 20.70 -35.34 3.74
C VAL A 6 20.24 -33.92 3.44
N GLU A 7 19.53 -33.74 2.33
CA GLU A 7 18.92 -32.47 1.95
C GLU A 7 17.86 -32.11 3.01
N GLN A 8 18.15 -31.11 3.84
CA GLN A 8 17.21 -30.63 4.84
C GLN A 8 16.06 -29.91 4.12
N PRO A 9 14.80 -30.22 4.45
CA PRO A 9 13.67 -29.59 3.76
C PRO A 9 13.67 -28.09 4.05
N ALA A 10 13.62 -27.29 2.98
CA ALA A 10 13.59 -25.84 3.09
C ALA A 10 12.44 -25.37 4.02
N PRO A 11 12.65 -24.31 4.82
CA PRO A 11 11.63 -23.82 5.74
C PRO A 11 10.36 -23.44 4.98
N ARG A 12 9.21 -23.96 5.44
CA ARG A 12 7.92 -23.71 4.80
C ARG A 12 7.57 -22.23 4.96
N VAL A 13 7.41 -21.52 3.85
CA VAL A 13 6.98 -20.12 3.84
C VAL A 13 5.59 -20.02 4.48
N SER A 14 5.45 -19.16 5.49
CA SER A 14 4.16 -18.90 6.15
C SER A 14 3.11 -18.40 5.16
N TRP A 15 1.82 -18.59 5.45
CA TRP A 15 0.73 -18.10 4.59
C TRP A 15 0.87 -16.60 4.31
N LEU A 16 1.13 -15.79 5.34
CA LEU A 16 1.37 -14.35 5.19
C LEU A 16 2.61 -14.06 4.34
N GLY A 17 3.67 -14.87 4.47
CA GLY A 17 4.85 -14.78 3.63
C GLY A 17 4.52 -14.97 2.15
N ARG A 18 3.64 -15.93 1.82
CA ARG A 18 3.16 -16.13 0.45
C ARG A 18 2.33 -14.96 -0.06
N VAL A 19 1.42 -14.42 0.76
CA VAL A 19 0.62 -13.24 0.40
C VAL A 19 1.52 -12.03 0.14
N ARG A 20 2.48 -11.76 1.03
CA ARG A 20 3.42 -10.64 0.88
C ARG A 20 4.29 -10.78 -0.38
N ALA A 21 4.74 -11.99 -0.70
CA ALA A 21 5.48 -12.26 -1.92
C ALA A 21 4.61 -12.00 -3.17
N GLY A 22 3.35 -12.44 -3.17
CA GLY A 22 2.41 -12.20 -4.27
C GLY A 22 2.12 -10.72 -4.52
N LEU A 23 2.09 -9.90 -3.46
CA LEU A 23 1.85 -8.45 -3.55
C LEU A 23 3.12 -7.61 -3.77
N SER A 24 4.29 -8.24 -3.93
CA SER A 24 5.58 -7.53 -4.01
C SER A 24 5.64 -6.52 -5.15
N LYS A 25 5.09 -6.84 -6.33
CA LYS A 25 5.07 -5.96 -7.50
C LYS A 25 4.18 -4.73 -7.30
N THR A 26 2.97 -4.93 -6.77
CA THR A 26 2.04 -3.83 -6.43
C THR A 26 2.64 -2.92 -5.36
N ARG A 27 3.26 -3.53 -4.34
CA ARG A 27 3.96 -2.78 -3.29
C ARG A 27 5.09 -1.93 -3.85
N ALA A 28 5.91 -2.46 -4.76
CA ALA A 28 7.00 -1.69 -5.38
C ALA A 28 6.45 -0.50 -6.18
N GLY A 29 5.44 -0.72 -7.04
CA GLY A 29 4.85 0.35 -7.85
C GLY A 29 4.24 1.48 -7.02
N LEU A 30 3.61 1.15 -5.88
CA LEU A 30 2.93 2.12 -5.03
C LEU A 30 3.89 2.76 -4.00
N ALA A 31 4.66 1.96 -3.27
CA ALA A 31 5.51 2.44 -2.17
C ALA A 31 6.83 3.06 -2.64
N ASP A 32 7.51 2.46 -3.62
CA ASP A 32 8.81 3.01 -4.08
C ASP A 32 8.61 4.33 -4.83
N GLY A 33 7.49 4.45 -5.55
CA GLY A 33 7.07 5.73 -6.13
C GLY A 33 6.83 6.78 -5.05
N LEU A 34 6.09 6.45 -3.99
CA LEU A 34 5.75 7.41 -2.94
C LEU A 34 6.99 7.92 -2.19
N GLY A 35 7.97 7.06 -1.93
CA GLY A 35 9.26 7.49 -1.35
C GLY A 35 9.96 8.57 -2.19
N ALA A 36 9.93 8.45 -3.52
CA ALA A 36 10.52 9.44 -4.43
C ALA A 36 9.75 10.78 -4.48
N LEU A 37 8.43 10.73 -4.31
CA LEU A 37 7.57 11.92 -4.28
C LEU A 37 7.90 12.88 -3.13
N PHE A 38 8.25 12.33 -1.97
CA PHE A 38 8.54 13.13 -0.77
C PHE A 38 9.98 13.68 -0.71
N LEU A 39 10.83 13.37 -1.69
CA LEU A 39 12.17 13.97 -1.80
C LEU A 39 12.10 15.47 -2.16
N GLY A 40 10.98 15.92 -2.77
CA GLY A 40 10.82 17.29 -3.28
C GLY A 40 10.01 18.24 -2.38
N GLY A 41 9.24 17.75 -1.39
CA GLY A 41 8.33 18.60 -0.62
C GLY A 41 7.88 17.97 0.70
N LYS A 42 7.90 18.77 1.78
CA LYS A 42 7.47 18.37 3.13
C LYS A 42 5.97 18.56 3.36
N ARG A 43 5.16 18.84 2.34
CA ARG A 43 3.75 19.22 2.50
C ARG A 43 2.90 18.42 1.51
N LEU A 44 1.67 18.14 1.92
CA LEU A 44 0.64 17.64 1.01
C LEU A 44 0.11 18.82 0.20
N ASP A 45 0.82 19.14 -0.88
CA ASP A 45 0.41 20.16 -1.85
C ASP A 45 -0.34 19.54 -3.04
N ASP A 46 -0.91 20.39 -3.88
CA ASP A 46 -1.75 19.96 -4.99
C ASP A 46 -0.98 19.09 -6.00
N ALA A 47 0.31 19.37 -6.22
CA ALA A 47 1.15 18.60 -7.13
C ALA A 47 1.41 17.18 -6.61
N LEU A 48 1.62 17.04 -5.29
CA LEU A 48 1.76 15.72 -4.66
C LEU A 48 0.45 14.92 -4.70
N LEU A 49 -0.68 15.58 -4.48
CA LEU A 49 -2.00 14.94 -4.57
C LEU A 49 -2.31 14.46 -5.99
N GLU A 50 -1.99 15.25 -7.02
CA GLU A 50 -2.19 14.89 -8.44
C GLU A 50 -1.33 13.69 -8.87
N GLU A 51 -0.06 13.66 -8.47
CA GLU A 51 0.79 12.50 -8.79
C GLU A 51 0.34 11.25 -8.02
N LEU A 52 -0.12 11.40 -6.77
CA LEU A 52 -0.69 10.29 -6.02
C LEU A 52 -1.97 9.76 -6.67
N GLU A 53 -2.86 10.64 -7.14
CA GLU A 53 -4.05 10.28 -7.91
C GLU A 53 -3.68 9.43 -9.12
N THR A 54 -2.76 9.93 -9.94
CA THR A 54 -2.29 9.26 -11.16
C THR A 54 -1.80 7.85 -10.87
N ARG A 55 -1.06 7.66 -9.78
CA ARG A 55 -0.53 6.34 -9.39
C ARG A 55 -1.58 5.39 -8.87
N LEU A 56 -2.52 5.87 -8.05
CA LEU A 56 -3.61 5.03 -7.58
C LEU A 56 -4.46 4.55 -8.77
N LEU A 57 -4.70 5.41 -9.76
CA LEU A 57 -5.38 5.02 -10.99
C LEU A 57 -4.59 3.98 -11.80
N MET A 58 -3.27 4.15 -11.96
CA MET A 58 -2.41 3.16 -12.64
C MET A 58 -2.30 1.82 -11.88
N ALA A 59 -2.56 1.82 -10.57
CA ALA A 59 -2.54 0.63 -9.72
C ALA A 59 -3.89 -0.09 -9.67
N ASP A 60 -4.80 0.21 -10.61
CA ASP A 60 -6.14 -0.38 -10.72
C ASP A 60 -7.03 -0.15 -9.47
N VAL A 61 -6.84 0.97 -8.75
CA VAL A 61 -7.69 1.33 -7.60
C VAL A 61 -9.08 1.81 -8.04
N GLY A 62 -9.15 2.48 -9.20
CA GLY A 62 -10.38 3.04 -9.75
C GLY A 62 -10.71 4.46 -9.25
N LEU A 63 -11.54 5.17 -10.01
CA LEU A 63 -11.79 6.61 -9.82
C LEU A 63 -12.40 6.94 -8.46
N ASP A 64 -13.48 6.27 -8.08
CA ASP A 64 -14.24 6.60 -6.87
C ASP A 64 -13.44 6.29 -5.59
N ALA A 65 -12.73 5.16 -5.59
CA ALA A 65 -11.87 4.77 -4.47
C ALA A 65 -10.68 5.73 -4.33
N THR A 66 -10.03 6.09 -5.45
CA THR A 66 -8.93 7.06 -5.45
C THR A 66 -9.38 8.41 -4.89
N ARG A 67 -10.51 8.96 -5.36
CA ARG A 67 -11.04 10.23 -4.84
C ARG A 67 -11.27 10.19 -3.33
N ARG A 68 -11.91 9.13 -2.84
CA ARG A 68 -12.19 8.95 -1.42
C ARG A 68 -10.92 8.85 -0.57
N ILE A 69 -9.86 8.23 -1.11
CA ILE A 69 -8.54 8.18 -0.47
C ILE A 69 -7.93 9.60 -0.40
N LEU A 70 -7.92 10.35 -1.50
CA LEU A 70 -7.31 11.68 -1.54
C LEU A 70 -8.03 12.68 -0.64
N ASP A 71 -9.35 12.61 -0.56
CA ASP A 71 -10.16 13.42 0.36
C ASP A 71 -9.78 13.11 1.81
N GLY A 72 -9.68 11.82 2.17
CA GLY A 72 -9.27 11.37 3.52
C GLY A 72 -7.86 11.80 3.89
N LEU A 73 -6.91 11.69 2.96
CA LEU A 73 -5.54 12.18 3.15
C LEU A 73 -5.51 13.70 3.37
N THR A 74 -6.28 14.45 2.58
CA THR A 74 -6.37 15.90 2.68
C THR A 74 -7.03 16.32 4.00
N GLU A 75 -8.03 15.59 4.48
CA GLU A 75 -8.67 15.87 5.77
C GLU A 75 -7.75 15.60 6.96
N ARG A 76 -7.02 14.47 6.94
CA ARG A 76 -6.15 14.05 8.05
C ARG A 76 -4.84 14.83 8.12
N LEU A 77 -4.27 15.15 6.96
CA LEU A 77 -2.91 15.69 6.83
C LEU A 77 -2.91 17.14 6.33
N GLY A 78 -4.04 17.62 5.80
CA GLY A 78 -4.19 18.96 5.28
C GLY A 78 -4.60 19.96 6.35
N ARG A 79 -3.65 20.84 6.69
CA ARG A 79 -3.77 22.30 6.88
C ARG A 79 -2.61 22.78 7.74
N LYS A 80 -1.48 23.08 7.07
CA LYS A 80 -0.30 23.84 7.53
C LYS A 80 0.89 23.06 8.11
N GLU A 81 0.79 21.76 8.35
CA GLU A 81 1.86 20.98 8.97
C GLU A 81 2.71 20.23 7.94
N PRO A 82 4.03 20.12 8.17
CA PRO A 82 4.88 19.29 7.35
C PRO A 82 4.54 17.80 7.57
N VAL A 83 4.34 17.07 6.48
CA VAL A 83 4.05 15.64 6.48
C VAL A 83 5.31 14.84 6.18
N THR A 84 5.44 13.68 6.81
CA THR A 84 6.51 12.73 6.50
C THR A 84 5.99 11.63 5.57
N PRO A 85 6.85 10.97 4.77
CA PRO A 85 6.45 9.84 3.94
C PRO A 85 5.75 8.74 4.74
N GLU A 86 6.22 8.49 5.96
CA GLU A 86 5.65 7.48 6.85
C GLU A 86 4.23 7.84 7.29
N ALA A 87 3.98 9.12 7.60
CA ALA A 87 2.66 9.60 7.97
C ALA A 87 1.67 9.49 6.81
N VAL A 88 2.10 9.80 5.58
CA VAL A 88 1.26 9.66 4.39
C VAL A 88 0.98 8.19 4.10
N MET A 89 1.98 7.32 4.16
CA MET A 89 1.81 5.88 3.98
C MET A 89 0.87 5.28 5.03
N ALA A 90 0.96 5.73 6.29
CA ALA A 90 0.07 5.29 7.36
C ALA A 90 -1.37 5.73 7.08
N ALA A 91 -1.59 7.02 6.76
CA ALA A 91 -2.92 7.54 6.45
C ALA A 91 -3.53 6.86 5.21
N LEU A 92 -2.72 6.60 4.18
CA LEU A 92 -3.14 5.87 2.98
C LEU A 92 -3.58 4.44 3.33
N ALA A 93 -2.80 3.74 4.15
CA ALA A 93 -3.15 2.40 4.60
C ALA A 93 -4.46 2.38 5.41
N ASP A 94 -4.67 3.38 6.27
CA ASP A 94 -5.91 3.53 7.04
C ASP A 94 -7.12 3.73 6.11
N ASP A 95 -7.03 4.63 5.14
CA ASP A 95 -8.14 4.92 4.21
C ASP A 95 -8.44 3.72 3.31
N MET A 96 -7.42 3.03 2.79
CA MET A 96 -7.61 1.79 2.03
C MET A 96 -8.23 0.68 2.89
N THR A 97 -7.81 0.55 4.15
CA THR A 97 -8.37 -0.44 5.08
C THR A 97 -9.84 -0.13 5.36
N ALA A 98 -10.18 1.13 5.58
CA ALA A 98 -11.55 1.58 5.80
C ALA A 98 -12.46 1.32 4.58
N LEU A 99 -11.93 1.48 3.36
CA LEU A 99 -12.65 1.13 2.12
C LEU A 99 -12.95 -0.36 2.01
N LEU A 100 -12.01 -1.21 2.43
CA LEU A 100 -12.14 -2.67 2.34
C LEU A 100 -12.98 -3.27 3.48
N ALA A 101 -13.06 -2.60 4.62
CA ALA A 101 -13.72 -3.11 5.83
C ALA A 101 -15.16 -3.63 5.61
N PRO A 102 -16.05 -2.96 4.85
CA PRO A 102 -17.41 -3.47 4.61
C PRO A 102 -17.43 -4.81 3.86
N SER A 103 -16.42 -5.07 3.03
CA SER A 103 -16.27 -6.27 2.21
C SER A 103 -15.45 -7.38 2.90
N ALA A 104 -14.91 -7.12 4.09
CA ALA A 104 -14.09 -8.06 4.85
C ALA A 104 -14.96 -9.08 5.61
N GLN A 105 -15.91 -9.70 4.91
CA GLN A 105 -16.82 -10.70 5.46
C GLN A 105 -16.51 -12.05 4.82
N PRO A 106 -16.47 -13.15 5.60
CA PRO A 106 -16.37 -14.48 5.03
C PRO A 106 -17.52 -14.73 4.05
N LEU A 107 -17.22 -15.42 2.95
CA LEU A 107 -18.25 -15.86 2.03
C LEU A 107 -19.13 -16.91 2.74
N ASP A 108 -20.42 -16.62 2.87
CA ASP A 108 -21.40 -17.62 3.28
C ASP A 108 -21.78 -18.47 2.06
N VAL A 109 -21.54 -19.79 2.18
CA VAL A 109 -21.75 -20.78 1.12
C VAL A 109 -22.86 -21.78 1.48
N THR A 110 -23.64 -21.46 2.51
CA THR A 110 -24.77 -22.28 2.99
C THR A 110 -26.00 -22.11 2.10
#